data_AF-A0A8H3CZJ6-F1
#
_entry.id   AF-A0A8H3CZJ6-F1
#
_cell.length_a   1.000
_cell.length_b   1.000
_cell.length_c   1.000
_cell.angle_alpha   90.00
_cell.angle_beta   90.00
_cell.angle_gamma   90.00
#
_symmetry.space_group_name_H-M   'P 1'
#
loop_
_entity.id
_entity.type
_entity.pdbx_description
1 polymer ?
#
loop_
_entity_poly.entity_id
_entity_poly.type
_entity_poly.pdbx_seq_one_letter_code
_entity_poly.pdbx_strand_id
1 'polypeptide(L)'
;WQVKRQYGVKNCFTVVPEDVTIGGQHELGATTVADGNNVCVKRSGCYPLWRIEGTGMLIYKENDGKTFGAVRYFRIFEIGTNRCWRTEKNENVGLVEAASDQPPMSQLYELYRVGDIIEPIIIQSTHSLNVLAKGATAIKKVYMSTNPTTVDDLLRNLSIQAQTESRDQGWASNPEKGQWSWFEIAIFTSRPAEGQEVKPGDIKQYEGKPLTWTSHENRLNPGFQWLDGAKFTWDHPLFRHVEQGNCIVLLACAQFPLWENEIRNGKLLIERIDMNRLQTKQ
;
A
#
# COMPACT_ATOMS: atom_id res chain seq x y z
N TRP A 1 11.81 -4.19 -15.18
CA TRP A 1 10.89 -4.69 -14.15
C TRP A 1 11.62 -4.66 -12.78
N GLN A 2 11.16 -4.00 -11.70
CA GLN A 2 11.98 -3.73 -10.49
C GLN A 2 11.65 -4.61 -9.27
N VAL A 3 12.56 -5.49 -8.86
CA VAL A 3 12.40 -6.33 -7.66
C VAL A 3 12.84 -5.58 -6.38
N LYS A 4 11.91 -5.36 -5.44
CA LYS A 4 12.22 -5.04 -4.03
C LYS A 4 11.93 -6.26 -3.16
N ARG A 5 12.82 -6.56 -2.22
CA ARG A 5 12.52 -7.48 -1.10
C ARG A 5 11.49 -6.80 -0.21
N GLN A 6 10.27 -7.34 -0.15
CA GLN A 6 9.28 -6.91 0.85
C GLN A 6 9.67 -7.47 2.22
N TYR A 7 9.85 -6.58 3.20
CA TYR A 7 9.97 -6.98 4.60
C TYR A 7 8.56 -7.23 5.14
N GLY A 8 8.33 -8.39 5.75
CA GLY A 8 7.06 -8.75 6.40
C GLY A 8 6.15 -9.68 5.59
N VAL A 9 6.36 -9.79 4.27
CA VAL A 9 5.61 -10.72 3.40
C VAL A 9 6.60 -11.70 2.78
N LYS A 10 6.52 -12.99 3.15
CA LYS A 10 7.27 -14.03 2.45
C LYS A 10 6.79 -14.07 0.99
N ASN A 11 7.68 -13.75 0.04
CA ASN A 11 7.59 -14.07 -1.40
C ASN A 11 6.78 -13.13 -2.33
N CYS A 12 6.96 -11.80 -2.25
CA CYS A 12 6.43 -10.86 -3.26
C CYS A 12 7.53 -10.09 -4.00
N PHE A 13 7.36 -9.89 -5.32
CA PHE A 13 8.32 -9.27 -6.24
C PHE A 13 7.59 -8.30 -7.17
N THR A 14 8.15 -7.09 -7.36
CA THR A 14 7.65 -6.13 -8.35
C THR A 14 8.40 -6.28 -9.66
N VAL A 15 7.66 -6.11 -10.74
CA VAL A 15 8.14 -6.25 -12.09
C VAL A 15 7.53 -4.93 -12.76
N VAL A 16 8.17 -4.26 -13.72
CA VAL A 16 7.91 -2.99 -14.48
C VAL A 16 8.36 -3.11 -15.97
N PRO A 17 7.52 -2.92 -17.00
CA PRO A 17 7.93 -3.05 -18.40
C PRO A 17 8.88 -1.95 -18.92
N GLU A 18 9.56 -2.22 -20.04
CA GLU A 18 10.66 -1.40 -20.61
C GLU A 18 10.22 -0.01 -21.11
N ASP A 19 8.96 0.12 -21.47
CA ASP A 19 8.33 1.32 -22.03
C ASP A 19 7.85 2.32 -20.96
N VAL A 20 8.00 2.00 -19.66
CA VAL A 20 7.59 2.86 -18.57
C VAL A 20 8.75 3.75 -18.11
N THR A 21 8.67 5.05 -18.40
CA THR A 21 9.61 6.05 -17.87
C THR A 21 9.30 6.30 -16.38
N ILE A 22 10.16 5.84 -15.48
CA ILE A 22 10.04 6.16 -14.05
C ILE A 22 10.75 7.50 -13.80
N GLY A 23 10.00 8.55 -13.46
CA GLY A 23 10.57 9.85 -13.14
C GLY A 23 11.25 9.87 -11.77
N GLY A 24 12.55 10.22 -11.71
CA GLY A 24 13.21 10.59 -10.45
C GLY A 24 14.73 10.39 -10.44
N GLN A 25 15.46 11.49 -10.18
CA GLN A 25 16.92 11.56 -10.01
C GLN A 25 17.40 10.95 -8.67
N HIS A 26 17.34 9.62 -8.54
CA HIS A 26 18.11 8.91 -7.52
C HIS A 26 18.99 7.86 -8.21
N GLU A 27 20.24 7.77 -7.76
CA GLU A 27 21.31 6.87 -8.21
C GLU A 27 20.90 5.37 -8.23
N LEU A 28 20.07 4.97 -9.19
CA LEU A 28 19.52 3.63 -9.31
C LEU A 28 20.00 3.06 -10.63
N GLY A 29 21.19 2.45 -10.60
CA GLY A 29 21.86 1.94 -11.78
C GLY A 29 21.04 0.92 -12.58
N ALA A 30 21.24 1.03 -13.89
CA ALA A 30 20.46 0.48 -15.00
C ALA A 30 20.06 -1.01 -14.90
N THR A 31 18.85 -1.30 -15.40
CA THR A 31 18.47 -2.63 -15.94
C THR A 31 17.98 -2.45 -17.38
N THR A 32 18.68 -3.03 -18.35
CA THR A 32 18.25 -3.15 -19.76
C THR A 32 17.63 -4.51 -20.03
N VAL A 33 16.66 -4.55 -20.95
CA VAL A 33 16.03 -5.76 -21.51
C VAL A 33 16.90 -6.36 -22.61
N ALA A 34 16.85 -7.68 -22.76
CA ALA A 34 17.27 -8.36 -23.97
C ALA A 34 16.10 -9.23 -24.47
N ASP A 35 15.91 -9.17 -25.78
CA ASP A 35 14.79 -9.64 -26.58
C ASP A 35 14.33 -11.10 -26.31
N GLY A 36 13.03 -11.36 -26.51
CA GLY A 36 12.43 -12.71 -26.53
C GLY A 36 12.26 -13.43 -25.18
N ASN A 37 10.99 -13.58 -24.74
CA ASN A 37 10.46 -14.47 -23.67
C ASN A 37 11.16 -14.53 -22.29
N ASN A 38 12.22 -13.75 -22.07
CA ASN A 38 13.07 -13.83 -20.87
C ASN A 38 13.17 -12.46 -20.19
N VAL A 39 13.02 -12.43 -18.86
CA VAL A 39 13.25 -11.22 -18.04
C VAL A 39 14.50 -11.42 -17.17
N CYS A 40 15.46 -10.49 -17.22
CA CYS A 40 16.66 -10.49 -16.37
C CYS A 40 16.73 -9.22 -15.49
N VAL A 41 17.06 -9.33 -14.20
CA VAL A 41 17.00 -8.22 -13.20
C VAL A 41 18.37 -7.83 -12.67
N LYS A 42 19.13 -6.90 -13.28
CA LYS A 42 20.50 -6.57 -12.83
C LYS A 42 20.50 -5.50 -11.71
N ARG A 43 21.42 -5.60 -10.76
CA ARG A 43 21.74 -4.52 -9.81
C ARG A 43 23.00 -3.82 -10.30
N SER A 44 23.10 -2.51 -10.15
CA SER A 44 24.41 -1.85 -10.17
C SER A 44 25.32 -2.54 -9.13
N GLY A 45 26.37 -3.20 -9.63
CA GLY A 45 27.33 -3.94 -8.80
C GLY A 45 26.89 -5.31 -8.28
N CYS A 46 25.70 -5.84 -8.63
CA CYS A 46 25.37 -7.24 -8.33
C CYS A 46 24.65 -7.95 -9.50
N TYR A 47 25.01 -9.22 -9.69
CA TYR A 47 24.40 -10.09 -10.69
C TYR A 47 22.87 -10.23 -10.47
N PRO A 48 22.11 -10.42 -11.55
CA PRO A 48 20.69 -10.63 -11.45
C PRO A 48 20.42 -11.96 -10.72
N LEU A 49 19.44 -12.01 -9.79
CA LEU A 49 19.15 -13.21 -8.98
C LEU A 49 18.09 -14.13 -9.60
N TRP A 50 17.12 -13.58 -10.33
CA TRP A 50 15.99 -14.34 -10.85
C TRP A 50 15.68 -14.03 -12.33
N ARG A 51 15.40 -15.06 -13.12
CA ARG A 51 14.92 -15.03 -14.50
C ARG A 51 13.49 -15.55 -14.54
N ILE A 52 12.58 -14.81 -15.16
CA ILE A 52 11.18 -15.24 -15.32
C ILE A 52 10.98 -15.68 -16.76
N GLU A 53 10.51 -16.91 -16.96
CA GLU A 53 10.22 -17.48 -18.28
C GLU A 53 8.72 -17.77 -18.42
N GLY A 54 8.11 -17.23 -19.47
CA GLY A 54 6.75 -17.61 -19.86
C GLY A 54 6.75 -19.04 -20.39
N THR A 55 6.16 -19.98 -19.64
CA THR A 55 6.26 -21.41 -19.97
C THR A 55 5.03 -21.95 -20.70
N GLY A 56 3.89 -21.27 -20.62
CA GLY A 56 2.69 -21.69 -21.36
C GLY A 56 1.47 -20.79 -21.13
N MET A 57 0.41 -21.06 -21.90
CA MET A 57 -0.88 -20.41 -21.78
C MET A 57 -1.96 -21.49 -21.71
N LEU A 58 -2.72 -21.53 -20.62
CA LEU A 58 -3.89 -22.39 -20.48
C LEU A 58 -5.12 -21.61 -20.94
N ILE A 59 -5.82 -22.13 -21.94
CA ILE A 59 -7.08 -21.56 -22.41
C ILE A 59 -8.21 -22.39 -21.79
N TYR A 60 -9.05 -21.76 -20.97
CA TYR A 60 -10.24 -22.39 -20.42
C TYR A 60 -11.51 -21.71 -20.96
N LYS A 61 -12.61 -22.46 -21.01
CA LYS A 61 -13.93 -21.95 -21.37
C LYS A 61 -14.70 -21.66 -20.09
N GLU A 62 -15.22 -20.45 -19.94
CA GLU A 62 -16.17 -20.16 -18.87
C GLU A 62 -17.53 -20.82 -19.16
N ASN A 63 -18.33 -20.98 -18.11
CA ASN A 63 -19.59 -21.74 -18.09
C ASN A 63 -20.64 -21.28 -19.11
N ASP A 64 -20.48 -20.10 -19.71
CA ASP A 64 -21.37 -19.56 -20.76
C ASP A 64 -21.08 -20.13 -22.17
N GLY A 65 -20.03 -20.95 -22.30
CA GLY A 65 -19.62 -21.60 -23.54
C GLY A 65 -19.07 -20.66 -24.62
N LYS A 66 -18.96 -19.35 -24.33
CA LYS A 66 -18.59 -18.31 -25.30
C LYS A 66 -17.37 -17.50 -24.86
N THR A 67 -17.06 -17.45 -23.57
CA THR A 67 -15.92 -16.70 -23.04
C THR A 67 -14.71 -17.62 -22.84
N PHE A 68 -13.60 -17.30 -23.50
CA PHE A 68 -12.33 -18.00 -23.35
C PHE A 68 -11.41 -17.18 -22.46
N GLY A 69 -11.08 -17.68 -21.28
CA GLY A 69 -10.03 -17.13 -20.43
C GLY A 69 -8.68 -17.74 -20.80
N ALA A 70 -7.61 -16.94 -20.82
CA ALA A 70 -6.26 -17.42 -21.04
C ALA A 70 -5.38 -17.07 -19.83
N VAL A 71 -4.92 -18.08 -19.09
CA VAL A 71 -3.98 -17.91 -17.98
C VAL A 71 -2.57 -18.17 -18.49
N ARG A 72 -1.67 -17.20 -18.36
CA ARG A 72 -0.23 -17.41 -18.63
C ARG A 72 0.44 -17.87 -17.35
N TYR A 73 1.16 -18.98 -17.46
CA TYR A 73 2.00 -19.50 -16.39
C TYR A 73 3.46 -19.18 -16.64
N PHE A 74 4.15 -18.88 -15.55
CA PHE A 74 5.53 -18.47 -15.52
C PHE A 74 6.32 -19.41 -14.62
N ARG A 75 7.58 -19.67 -14.98
CA ARG A 75 8.58 -20.25 -14.08
C ARG A 75 9.53 -19.15 -13.65
N ILE A 76 9.92 -19.19 -12.38
CA ILE A 76 10.83 -18.22 -11.78
C ILE A 76 12.13 -18.97 -11.45
N PHE A 77 13.17 -18.71 -12.23
CA PHE A 77 14.47 -19.37 -12.18
C PHE A 77 15.48 -18.54 -11.41
N GLU A 78 16.35 -19.18 -10.64
CA GLU A 78 17.56 -18.54 -10.16
C GLU A 78 18.54 -18.37 -11.34
N ILE A 79 19.13 -17.18 -11.44
CA ILE A 79 20.01 -16.88 -12.57
C ILE A 79 21.32 -17.64 -12.49
N GLY A 80 21.77 -18.09 -13.66
CA GLY A 80 23.01 -18.86 -13.80
C GLY A 80 22.86 -20.31 -13.36
N THR A 81 21.66 -20.72 -12.93
CA THR A 81 21.35 -22.11 -12.60
C THR A 81 20.11 -22.58 -13.37
N ASN A 82 19.86 -23.88 -13.34
CA ASN A 82 18.62 -24.46 -13.83
C ASN A 82 17.59 -24.65 -12.69
N ARG A 83 17.80 -23.99 -11.54
CA ARG A 83 16.90 -24.11 -10.40
C ARG A 83 15.74 -23.12 -10.54
N CYS A 84 14.52 -23.57 -10.34
CA CYS A 84 13.33 -22.74 -10.31
C CYS A 84 12.59 -22.85 -8.98
N TRP A 85 11.67 -21.93 -8.76
CA TRP A 85 10.75 -21.98 -7.65
C TRP A 85 9.84 -23.21 -7.74
N ARG A 86 9.55 -23.78 -6.57
CA ARG A 86 8.52 -24.80 -6.41
C ARG A 86 7.76 -24.58 -5.10
N THR A 87 6.44 -24.59 -5.19
CA THR A 87 5.56 -24.62 -4.01
C THR A 87 5.61 -26.01 -3.38
N GLU A 88 6.05 -26.07 -2.13
CA GLU A 88 6.13 -27.29 -1.32
C GLU A 88 4.77 -27.65 -0.70
N LYS A 89 4.66 -28.85 -0.13
CA LYS A 89 3.40 -29.33 0.50
C LYS A 89 2.93 -28.47 1.68
N ASN A 90 3.83 -27.71 2.28
CA ASN A 90 3.57 -26.77 3.37
C ASN A 90 3.33 -25.34 2.87
N GLU A 91 3.12 -25.15 1.56
CA GLU A 91 2.91 -23.88 0.87
C GLU A 91 4.12 -22.92 0.89
N ASN A 92 5.27 -23.34 1.42
CA ASN A 92 6.50 -22.57 1.26
C ASN A 92 7.02 -22.69 -0.18
N VAL A 93 7.73 -21.66 -0.62
CA VAL A 93 8.42 -21.66 -1.91
C VAL A 93 9.87 -22.08 -1.68
N GLY A 94 10.24 -23.21 -2.28
CA GLY A 94 11.61 -23.74 -2.32
C GLY A 94 12.26 -23.57 -3.69
N LEU A 95 13.56 -23.91 -3.76
CA LEU A 95 14.35 -23.94 -5.00
C LEU A 95 14.62 -25.38 -5.41
N VAL A 96 14.33 -25.74 -6.67
CA VAL A 96 14.59 -27.09 -7.22
C VAL A 96 15.06 -27.04 -8.66
N GLU A 97 15.75 -28.08 -9.11
CA GLU A 97 16.03 -28.26 -10.54
C GLU A 97 14.73 -28.26 -11.36
N ALA A 98 14.71 -27.46 -12.42
CA ALA A 98 13.56 -27.33 -13.29
C ALA A 98 13.36 -28.59 -14.13
N ALA A 99 12.12 -29.04 -14.24
CA ALA A 99 11.77 -30.14 -15.15
C ALA A 99 11.90 -29.69 -16.62
N SER A 100 12.41 -30.58 -17.48
CA SER A 100 12.82 -30.25 -18.85
C SER A 100 11.65 -29.94 -19.78
N ASP A 101 10.63 -30.81 -19.84
CA ASP A 101 9.69 -30.78 -20.98
C ASP A 101 8.25 -30.40 -20.58
N GLN A 102 7.81 -30.78 -19.38
CA GLN A 102 6.53 -30.35 -18.80
C GLN A 102 6.73 -30.05 -17.32
N PRO A 103 6.77 -28.77 -16.92
CA PRO A 103 6.90 -28.43 -15.51
C PRO A 103 5.65 -28.85 -14.74
N PRO A 104 5.80 -29.43 -13.55
CA PRO A 104 4.66 -29.69 -12.69
C PRO A 104 3.99 -28.37 -12.28
N MET A 105 2.69 -28.41 -12.00
CA MET A 105 1.94 -27.23 -11.51
C MET A 105 2.60 -26.57 -10.30
N SER A 106 3.29 -27.34 -9.46
CA SER A 106 4.04 -26.81 -8.31
C SER A 106 5.22 -25.92 -8.70
N GLN A 107 5.69 -25.93 -9.95
CA GLN A 107 6.72 -25.03 -10.48
C GLN A 107 6.14 -23.86 -11.30
N LEU A 108 4.82 -23.84 -11.52
CA LEU A 108 4.14 -22.84 -12.33
C LEU A 108 3.50 -21.78 -11.46
N TYR A 109 3.72 -20.52 -11.84
CA TYR A 109 3.22 -19.35 -11.13
C TYR A 109 2.43 -18.46 -12.08
N GLU A 110 1.29 -17.99 -11.62
CA GLU A 110 0.55 -16.93 -12.31
C GLU A 110 1.08 -15.59 -11.84
N LEU A 111 1.30 -14.68 -12.78
CA LEU A 111 1.71 -13.31 -12.47
C LEU A 111 0.56 -12.38 -12.79
N TYR A 112 0.07 -11.71 -11.75
CA TYR A 112 -1.00 -10.74 -11.88
C TYR A 112 -0.42 -9.33 -11.86
N ARG A 113 -0.89 -8.49 -12.78
CA ARG A 113 -0.67 -7.06 -12.67
C ARG A 113 -1.59 -6.57 -11.56
N VAL A 114 -0.99 -6.05 -10.50
CA VAL A 114 -1.69 -5.57 -9.29
C VAL A 114 -2.83 -4.59 -9.64
N GLY A 115 -2.69 -3.79 -10.70
CA GLY A 115 -3.74 -2.86 -11.17
C GLY A 115 -5.03 -3.49 -11.69
N ASP A 116 -5.01 -4.75 -12.14
CA ASP A 116 -6.16 -5.38 -12.83
C ASP A 116 -7.12 -6.10 -11.85
N ILE A 117 -6.70 -6.22 -10.59
CA ILE A 117 -7.38 -6.96 -9.53
C ILE A 117 -7.51 -6.10 -8.28
N ILE A 118 -7.74 -4.79 -8.41
CA ILE A 118 -7.91 -3.90 -7.25
C ILE A 118 -9.38 -3.86 -6.82
N GLU A 119 -9.62 -4.15 -5.55
CA GLU A 119 -10.87 -3.88 -4.84
C GLU A 119 -10.70 -2.63 -3.95
N PRO A 120 -11.48 -1.55 -4.15
CA PRO A 120 -11.49 -0.42 -3.25
C PRO A 120 -12.38 -0.67 -2.03
N ILE A 121 -11.80 -0.59 -0.84
CA ILE A 121 -12.54 -0.50 0.42
C ILE A 121 -12.64 0.97 0.83
N ILE A 122 -13.86 1.41 1.16
CA ILE A 122 -14.13 2.78 1.61
C ILE A 122 -14.66 2.72 3.04
N ILE A 123 -13.91 3.29 3.97
CA ILE A 123 -14.40 3.59 5.31
C ILE A 123 -14.80 5.07 5.30
N GLN A 124 -16.04 5.37 5.67
CA GLN A 124 -16.56 6.74 5.63
C GLN A 124 -17.15 7.13 6.98
N SER A 125 -17.02 8.41 7.32
CA SER A 125 -17.73 9.03 8.44
C SER A 125 -18.36 10.33 7.95
N THR A 126 -19.57 10.60 8.44
CA THR A 126 -20.29 11.87 8.26
C THR A 126 -20.44 12.60 9.60
N HIS A 127 -19.74 12.13 10.64
CA HIS A 127 -19.72 12.81 11.93
C HIS A 127 -18.91 14.09 11.82
N SER A 128 -19.39 15.12 12.50
CA SER A 128 -18.67 16.38 12.58
C SER A 128 -17.70 16.37 13.77
N LEU A 129 -16.45 16.75 13.53
CA LEU A 129 -15.41 16.81 14.54
C LEU A 129 -14.72 18.17 14.48
N ASN A 130 -14.49 18.78 15.64
CA ASN A 130 -13.73 20.01 15.78
C ASN A 130 -12.52 19.81 16.71
N VAL A 131 -11.35 20.22 16.21
CA VAL A 131 -10.11 20.34 16.97
C VAL A 131 -9.72 21.82 17.05
N LEU A 132 -9.90 22.41 18.22
CA LEU A 132 -9.50 23.79 18.52
C LEU A 132 -8.23 23.79 19.37
N ALA A 133 -7.16 24.39 18.85
CA ALA A 133 -5.92 24.57 19.60
C ALA A 133 -5.99 25.80 20.52
N LYS A 134 -5.55 25.63 21.77
CA LYS A 134 -5.54 26.67 22.81
C LYS A 134 -4.15 27.22 23.14
N GLY A 135 -3.10 26.61 22.58
CA GLY A 135 -1.71 26.90 22.95
C GLY A 135 -0.73 26.39 21.91
N ALA A 136 0.56 26.48 22.23
CA ALA A 136 1.64 26.11 21.30
C ALA A 136 1.78 24.59 21.08
N THR A 137 1.18 23.76 21.93
CA THR A 137 1.19 22.30 21.78
C THR A 137 0.09 21.87 20.81
N ALA A 138 0.44 20.99 19.87
CA ALA A 138 -0.54 20.41 18.96
C ALA A 138 -1.57 19.56 19.72
N ILE A 139 -2.85 19.76 19.40
CA ILE A 139 -3.96 18.91 19.85
C ILE A 139 -4.29 17.95 18.71
N LYS A 140 -4.51 16.68 19.05
CA LYS A 140 -4.85 15.62 18.10
C LYS A 140 -6.11 14.90 18.57
N LYS A 141 -7.08 14.71 17.68
CA LYS A 141 -8.27 13.89 17.95
C LYS A 141 -8.45 12.82 16.89
N VAL A 142 -8.96 11.67 17.30
CA VAL A 142 -9.33 10.58 16.40
C VAL A 142 -10.55 10.98 15.59
N TYR A 143 -10.43 10.98 14.26
CA TYR A 143 -11.57 11.21 13.37
C TYR A 143 -12.19 9.89 12.90
N MET A 144 -11.38 8.93 12.46
CA MET A 144 -11.87 7.59 12.13
C MET A 144 -10.75 6.56 12.21
N SER A 145 -11.11 5.29 12.30
CA SER A 145 -10.16 4.17 12.36
C SER A 145 -10.64 2.99 11.52
N THR A 146 -9.68 2.23 11.00
CA THR A 146 -9.95 0.88 10.50
C THR A 146 -10.37 -0.04 11.64
N ASN A 147 -11.00 -1.16 11.29
CA ASN A 147 -11.04 -2.30 12.21
C ASN A 147 -9.59 -2.78 12.52
N PRO A 148 -9.40 -3.55 13.61
CA PRO A 148 -8.13 -4.22 13.86
C PRO A 148 -7.69 -5.02 12.64
N THR A 149 -6.48 -4.74 12.17
CA THR A 149 -5.89 -5.27 10.94
C THR A 149 -5.78 -6.78 11.05
N THR A 150 -6.32 -7.49 10.06
CA THR A 150 -6.20 -8.95 9.95
C THR A 150 -4.93 -9.34 9.18
N VAL A 151 -4.54 -10.61 9.23
CA VAL A 151 -3.45 -11.12 8.36
C VAL A 151 -3.78 -10.90 6.88
N ASP A 152 -5.06 -11.01 6.52
CA ASP A 152 -5.54 -10.79 5.17
C ASP A 152 -5.37 -9.33 4.71
N ASP A 153 -5.59 -8.38 5.59
CA ASP A 153 -5.34 -6.95 5.32
C ASP A 153 -3.85 -6.68 5.08
N LEU A 154 -2.95 -7.29 5.87
CA LEU A 154 -1.50 -7.13 5.71
C LEU A 154 -0.99 -7.66 4.36
N LEU A 155 -1.62 -8.71 3.84
CA LEU A 155 -1.22 -9.34 2.57
C LEU A 155 -1.80 -8.63 1.35
N ARG A 156 -2.96 -8.00 1.48
CA ARG A 156 -3.72 -7.48 0.33
C ARG A 156 -3.71 -5.97 0.21
N ASN A 157 -3.49 -5.21 1.28
CA ASN A 157 -3.58 -3.75 1.22
C ASN A 157 -2.42 -3.16 0.39
N LEU A 158 -2.77 -2.43 -0.66
CA LEU A 158 -1.85 -1.85 -1.63
C LEU A 158 -1.61 -0.36 -1.38
N SER A 159 -2.64 0.34 -0.91
CA SER A 159 -2.52 1.74 -0.56
C SER A 159 -3.60 2.17 0.43
N ILE A 160 -3.34 3.30 1.10
CA ILE A 160 -4.33 4.02 1.88
C ILE A 160 -4.25 5.51 1.55
N GLN A 161 -5.41 6.16 1.41
CA GLN A 161 -5.53 7.60 1.20
C GLN A 161 -6.69 8.15 2.02
N ALA A 162 -6.45 9.22 2.77
CA ALA A 162 -7.53 9.95 3.42
C ALA A 162 -8.09 11.02 2.48
N GLN A 163 -9.40 11.22 2.52
CA GLN A 163 -10.07 12.36 1.93
C GLN A 163 -10.94 12.98 3.02
N THR A 164 -10.87 14.29 3.20
CA THR A 164 -11.71 14.96 4.20
C THR A 164 -12.42 16.14 3.58
N GLU A 165 -13.64 16.39 4.05
CA GLU A 165 -14.34 17.64 3.84
C GLU A 165 -14.22 18.47 5.12
N SER A 166 -13.30 19.42 5.07
CA SER A 166 -12.82 20.12 6.24
C SER A 166 -12.54 21.58 5.93
N ARG A 167 -12.35 22.36 6.99
CA ARG A 167 -11.94 23.76 6.94
C ARG A 167 -11.07 24.10 8.14
N ASP A 168 -10.42 25.24 8.03
CA ASP A 168 -9.81 25.90 9.16
C ASP A 168 -10.64 27.12 9.61
N GLN A 169 -10.06 27.93 10.49
CA GLN A 169 -10.69 29.14 11.01
C GLN A 169 -10.88 30.26 9.96
N GLY A 170 -10.29 30.13 8.76
CA GLY A 170 -10.43 31.04 7.63
C GLY A 170 -9.59 32.32 7.69
N TRP A 171 -8.74 32.48 8.70
CA TRP A 171 -7.85 33.63 8.85
C TRP A 171 -6.56 33.26 9.58
N ALA A 172 -5.46 33.94 9.27
CA ALA A 172 -4.19 33.78 9.97
C ALA A 172 -3.49 35.13 10.03
N SER A 173 -2.90 35.50 11.18
CA SER A 173 -2.18 36.77 11.32
C SER A 173 -0.90 36.83 10.47
N ASN A 174 -0.30 35.67 10.16
CA ASN A 174 0.82 35.55 9.26
C ASN A 174 0.69 34.25 8.43
N PRO A 175 -0.05 34.30 7.30
CA PRO A 175 -0.29 33.13 6.46
C PRO A 175 0.99 32.52 5.87
N GLU A 176 2.06 33.31 5.70
CA GLU A 176 3.33 32.83 5.14
C GLU A 176 4.11 31.92 6.10
N LYS A 177 3.71 31.86 7.38
CA LYS A 177 4.32 30.97 8.39
C LYS A 177 3.75 29.54 8.39
N GLY A 178 2.95 29.20 7.39
CA GLY A 178 2.40 27.85 7.21
C GLY A 178 1.01 27.67 7.82
N GLN A 179 0.44 26.50 7.55
CA GLN A 179 -0.86 26.06 8.05
C GLN A 179 -0.67 25.25 9.32
N TRP A 180 -1.52 25.48 10.32
CA TRP A 180 -1.44 24.79 11.61
C TRP A 180 -2.71 24.01 11.93
N SER A 181 -3.43 23.57 10.90
CA SER A 181 -4.44 22.53 10.98
C SER A 181 -4.22 21.50 9.85
N TRP A 182 -4.14 20.23 10.24
CA TRP A 182 -3.74 19.15 9.34
C TRP A 182 -4.31 17.80 9.77
N PHE A 183 -4.06 16.80 8.94
CA PHE A 183 -4.43 15.41 9.18
C PHE A 183 -3.21 14.51 9.21
N GLU A 184 -3.24 13.50 10.06
CA GLU A 184 -2.21 12.46 10.13
C GLU A 184 -2.82 11.07 9.99
N ILE A 185 -2.08 10.15 9.39
CA ILE A 185 -2.32 8.71 9.52
C ILE A 185 -1.41 8.17 10.61
N ALA A 186 -1.98 7.49 11.59
CA ALA A 186 -1.26 6.91 12.72
C ALA A 186 -1.59 5.42 12.89
N ILE A 187 -0.67 4.67 13.51
CA ILE A 187 -0.89 3.27 13.87
C ILE A 187 -1.20 3.18 15.36
N PHE A 188 -2.33 2.58 15.72
CA PHE A 188 -2.73 2.33 17.11
C PHE A 188 -2.64 0.83 17.41
N THR A 189 -2.31 0.45 18.64
CA THR A 189 -2.27 -0.97 19.07
C THR A 189 -3.64 -1.54 19.38
N SER A 190 -4.65 -0.69 19.56
CA SER A 190 -6.05 -1.04 19.79
C SER A 190 -6.96 0.01 19.18
N ARG A 191 -8.19 -0.38 18.85
CA ARG A 191 -9.16 0.55 18.22
C ARG A 191 -9.52 1.68 19.19
N PRO A 192 -9.25 2.96 18.84
CA PRO A 192 -9.65 4.09 19.66
C PRO A 192 -11.13 4.46 19.46
N ALA A 193 -11.68 5.23 20.39
CA ALA A 193 -12.99 5.84 20.22
C ALA A 193 -12.91 7.07 19.29
N GLU A 194 -13.95 7.29 18.50
CA GLU A 194 -14.07 8.50 17.68
C GLU A 194 -14.18 9.74 18.57
N GLY A 195 -13.52 10.83 18.18
CA GLY A 195 -13.45 12.08 18.94
C GLY A 195 -12.50 12.06 20.15
N GLN A 196 -11.91 10.90 20.49
CA GLN A 196 -10.92 10.78 21.54
C GLN A 196 -9.73 11.71 21.28
N GLU A 197 -9.31 12.46 22.30
CA GLU A 197 -8.04 13.20 22.27
C GLU A 197 -6.86 12.22 22.43
N VAL A 198 -5.89 12.32 21.53
CA VAL A 198 -4.77 11.37 21.42
C VAL A 198 -3.67 11.73 22.40
N LYS A 199 -3.28 10.77 23.22
CA LYS A 199 -2.12 10.85 24.10
C LYS A 199 -0.89 10.23 23.44
N PRO A 200 0.35 10.65 23.81
CA PRO A 200 1.57 10.09 23.22
C PRO A 200 1.66 8.55 23.26
N GLY A 201 1.11 7.91 24.29
CA GLY A 201 1.10 6.45 24.44
C GLY A 201 0.04 5.71 23.62
N ASP A 202 -0.92 6.42 23.01
CA ASP A 202 -1.98 5.79 22.21
C ASP A 202 -1.47 5.37 20.82
N ILE A 203 -0.49 6.10 20.28
CA ILE A 203 0.15 5.81 19.00
C ILE A 203 1.27 4.78 19.21
N LYS A 204 1.28 3.74 18.38
CA LYS A 204 2.33 2.73 18.33
C LYS A 204 3.69 3.42 18.15
N GLN A 205 4.66 3.00 18.96
CA GLN A 205 6.01 3.54 18.95
C GLN A 205 6.95 2.60 18.21
N TYR A 206 7.91 3.16 17.49
CA TYR A 206 9.07 2.45 16.94
C TYR A 206 10.32 3.27 17.19
N GLU A 207 11.34 2.68 17.80
CA GLU A 207 12.59 3.36 18.18
C GLU A 207 12.37 4.68 18.95
N GLY A 208 11.37 4.70 19.85
CA GLY A 208 11.02 5.87 20.66
C GLY A 208 10.29 6.98 19.92
N LYS A 209 9.83 6.75 18.69
CA LYS A 209 9.05 7.71 17.90
C LYS A 209 7.64 7.19 17.60
N PRO A 210 6.61 8.06 17.65
CA PRO A 210 5.26 7.67 17.25
C PRO A 210 5.22 7.39 15.74
N LEU A 211 4.58 6.28 15.38
CA LEU A 211 4.33 5.91 13.98
C LEU A 211 3.13 6.71 13.45
N THR A 212 3.43 7.93 13.02
CA THR A 212 2.47 8.86 12.43
C THR A 212 3.07 9.54 11.20
N TRP A 213 2.23 9.85 10.22
CA TRP A 213 2.61 10.51 8.97
C TRP A 213 1.56 11.54 8.56
N THR A 214 1.98 12.73 8.15
CA THR A 214 1.07 13.76 7.65
C THR A 214 0.37 13.29 6.37
N SER A 215 -0.94 13.41 6.35
CA SER A 215 -1.79 13.10 5.20
C SER A 215 -1.97 14.33 4.30
N HIS A 216 -2.51 15.42 4.85
CA HIS A 216 -2.68 16.70 4.18
C HIS A 216 -2.91 17.80 5.21
N GLU A 217 -2.74 19.04 4.78
CA GLU A 217 -3.04 20.24 5.54
C GLU A 217 -4.36 20.85 5.06
N ASN A 218 -5.07 21.52 5.95
CA ASN A 218 -6.16 22.39 5.53
C ASN A 218 -5.62 23.57 4.73
N ARG A 219 -6.48 24.15 3.91
CA ARG A 219 -6.23 25.43 3.26
C ARG A 219 -6.88 26.51 4.11
N LEU A 220 -6.23 27.68 4.17
CA LEU A 220 -6.78 28.87 4.80
C LEU A 220 -8.05 29.32 4.07
N ASN A 221 -9.20 28.83 4.55
CA ASN A 221 -10.49 29.03 3.92
C ASN A 221 -11.60 28.82 4.95
N PRO A 222 -12.50 29.81 5.17
CA PRO A 222 -13.62 29.66 6.09
C PRO A 222 -14.68 28.66 5.60
N GLY A 223 -14.64 28.22 4.34
CA GLY A 223 -15.57 27.26 3.77
C GLY A 223 -15.02 25.84 3.79
N PHE A 224 -15.92 24.86 3.98
CA PHE A 224 -15.60 23.44 3.85
C PHE A 224 -15.16 23.09 2.43
N GLN A 225 -14.06 22.36 2.32
CA GLN A 225 -13.50 21.88 1.06
C GLN A 225 -13.16 20.40 1.13
N TRP A 226 -13.38 19.68 0.04
CA TRP A 226 -12.81 18.34 -0.12
C TRP A 226 -11.32 18.45 -0.42
N LEU A 227 -10.52 17.78 0.41
CA LEU A 227 -9.08 17.68 0.27
C LEU A 227 -8.67 16.21 0.22
N ASP A 228 -7.83 15.92 -0.76
CA ASP A 228 -7.20 14.62 -0.94
C ASP A 228 -5.86 14.60 -0.22
N GLY A 229 -5.70 13.61 0.66
CA GLY A 229 -4.45 13.33 1.34
C GLY A 229 -3.42 12.67 0.45
N ALA A 230 -2.19 12.60 0.97
CA ALA A 230 -1.14 11.76 0.41
C ALA A 230 -1.63 10.30 0.32
N LYS A 231 -1.32 9.66 -0.82
CA LYS A 231 -1.56 8.24 -1.02
C LYS A 231 -0.36 7.45 -0.54
N PHE A 232 -0.51 6.75 0.58
CA PHE A 232 0.50 5.88 1.13
C PHE A 232 0.40 4.53 0.42
N THR A 233 1.39 4.18 -0.39
CA THR A 233 1.46 2.90 -1.12
C THR A 233 2.16 1.83 -0.29
N TRP A 234 2.02 0.57 -0.69
CA TRP A 234 2.55 -0.62 0.00
C TRP A 234 4.04 -0.55 0.36
N ASP A 235 4.84 0.23 -0.36
CA ASP A 235 6.27 0.39 -0.11
C ASP A 235 6.60 1.45 0.95
N HIS A 236 5.60 2.24 1.37
CA HIS A 236 5.68 3.22 2.43
C HIS A 236 5.94 2.56 3.79
N PRO A 237 6.75 3.18 4.67
CA PRO A 237 7.06 2.64 6.01
C PRO A 237 5.83 2.25 6.83
N LEU A 238 4.69 2.93 6.65
CA LEU A 238 3.40 2.60 7.27
C LEU A 238 3.11 1.09 7.22
N PHE A 239 3.15 0.47 6.03
CA PHE A 239 2.79 -0.93 5.87
C PHE A 239 3.80 -1.91 6.46
N ARG A 240 5.04 -1.46 6.73
CA ARG A 240 6.07 -2.27 7.40
C ARG A 240 5.89 -2.33 8.91
N HIS A 241 5.15 -1.38 9.47
CA HIS A 241 4.96 -1.25 10.91
C HIS A 241 3.54 -1.60 11.37
N VAL A 242 2.58 -1.76 10.46
CA VAL A 242 1.26 -2.31 10.81
C VAL A 242 1.41 -3.81 11.03
N GLU A 243 0.92 -4.29 12.17
CA GLU A 243 0.85 -5.70 12.52
C GLU A 243 -0.60 -6.13 12.72
N GLN A 244 -0.82 -7.45 12.81
CA GLN A 244 -2.13 -7.99 13.13
C GLN A 244 -2.65 -7.40 14.44
N GLY A 245 -3.92 -6.99 14.46
CA GLY A 245 -4.59 -6.37 15.59
C GLY A 245 -4.40 -4.85 15.69
N ASN A 246 -3.45 -4.26 14.95
CA ASN A 246 -3.26 -2.80 14.94
C ASN A 246 -4.39 -2.11 14.16
N CYS A 247 -4.64 -0.84 14.44
CA CYS A 247 -5.59 -0.02 13.68
C CYS A 247 -4.83 1.09 12.94
N ILE A 248 -5.23 1.37 11.71
CA ILE A 248 -4.81 2.57 10.99
C ILE A 248 -5.84 3.66 11.29
N VAL A 249 -5.38 4.81 11.77
CA VAL A 249 -6.24 5.86 12.34
C VAL A 249 -5.97 7.18 11.64
N LEU A 250 -7.04 7.87 11.23
CA LEU A 250 -6.99 9.24 10.74
C LEU A 250 -7.17 10.19 11.91
N LEU A 251 -6.17 11.03 12.14
CA LEU A 251 -6.15 12.03 13.20
C LEU A 251 -6.39 13.41 12.60
N ALA A 252 -7.26 14.18 13.26
CA ALA A 252 -7.42 15.62 13.04
C ALA A 252 -6.52 16.38 14.01
N CYS A 253 -5.74 17.32 13.50
CA CYS A 253 -4.74 18.05 14.27
C CYS A 253 -4.91 19.57 14.11
N ALA A 254 -4.64 20.31 15.18
CA ALA A 254 -4.47 21.75 15.15
C ALA A 254 -3.39 22.20 16.16
N GLN A 255 -2.71 23.31 15.88
CA GLN A 255 -1.67 23.87 16.73
C GLN A 255 -1.71 25.40 16.72
N PHE A 256 -1.34 26.01 17.85
CA PHE A 256 -1.40 27.44 18.15
C PHE A 256 -2.80 27.96 18.49
N PRO A 257 -2.89 28.98 19.37
CA PRO A 257 -4.18 29.52 19.79
C PRO A 257 -5.05 29.92 18.59
N LEU A 258 -6.33 29.53 18.65
CA LEU A 258 -7.39 29.85 17.67
C LEU A 258 -7.27 29.14 16.31
N TRP A 259 -6.25 28.31 16.10
CA TRP A 259 -6.26 27.41 14.94
C TRP A 259 -7.25 26.28 15.15
N GLU A 260 -7.99 26.01 14.09
CA GLU A 260 -9.10 25.07 14.09
C GLU A 260 -8.95 24.06 12.95
N ASN A 261 -9.36 22.83 13.22
CA ASN A 261 -9.64 21.83 12.19
C ASN A 261 -11.05 21.32 12.39
N GLU A 262 -11.97 21.80 11.55
CA GLU A 262 -13.36 21.37 11.56
C GLU A 262 -13.61 20.46 10.37
N ILE A 263 -14.13 19.26 10.64
CA ILE A 263 -14.43 18.23 9.65
C ILE A 263 -15.91 17.91 9.73
N ARG A 264 -16.55 17.69 8.58
CA ARG A 264 -17.93 17.22 8.51
C ARG A 264 -18.12 15.91 7.79
N ASN A 265 -17.19 15.57 6.89
CA ASN A 265 -17.17 14.27 6.21
C ASN A 265 -15.72 13.83 6.02
N GLY A 266 -15.51 12.51 5.93
CA GLY A 266 -14.26 12.00 5.40
C GLY A 266 -14.31 10.54 5.04
N LYS A 267 -13.25 10.10 4.37
CA LYS A 267 -13.09 8.77 3.81
C LYS A 267 -11.66 8.30 4.01
N LEU A 268 -11.49 7.03 4.35
CA LEU A 268 -10.26 6.29 4.12
C LEU A 268 -10.51 5.35 2.95
N LEU A 269 -9.84 5.63 1.83
CA LEU A 269 -9.78 4.78 0.66
C LEU A 269 -8.63 3.81 0.84
N ILE A 270 -8.94 2.51 0.82
CA ILE A 270 -7.94 1.44 0.90
C ILE A 270 -8.05 0.63 -0.38
N GLU A 271 -7.00 0.61 -1.18
CA GLU A 271 -6.92 -0.27 -2.33
C GLU A 271 -6.39 -1.63 -1.88
N ARG A 272 -7.07 -2.72 -2.26
CA ARG A 272 -6.68 -4.09 -1.91
C ARG A 272 -6.62 -4.97 -3.13
N ILE A 273 -5.87 -6.06 -3.03
CA ILE A 273 -5.92 -7.15 -4.02
C ILE A 273 -7.25 -7.91 -3.87
N ASP A 274 -8.03 -7.96 -4.94
CA ASP A 274 -9.24 -8.78 -5.11
C ASP A 274 -8.84 -10.23 -5.40
N MET A 275 -8.85 -11.06 -4.35
CA MET A 275 -8.56 -12.49 -4.49
C MET A 275 -9.73 -13.29 -5.08
N ASN A 276 -10.96 -12.77 -5.09
CA ASN A 276 -12.10 -13.48 -5.69
C ASN A 276 -11.96 -13.53 -7.22
N ARG A 277 -11.40 -12.47 -7.81
CA ARG A 277 -10.97 -12.46 -9.22
C ARG A 277 -9.82 -13.41 -9.53
N LEU A 278 -9.05 -13.83 -8.53
CA LEU A 278 -8.01 -14.86 -8.70
C LEU A 278 -8.63 -16.27 -8.67
N GLN A 279 -9.63 -16.51 -7.82
CA GLN A 279 -10.23 -17.84 -7.66
C GLN A 279 -11.24 -18.20 -8.74
N THR A 280 -11.94 -17.23 -9.33
CA THR A 280 -12.96 -17.46 -10.38
C THR A 280 -12.37 -17.85 -11.75
N LYS A 281 -11.04 -17.94 -11.87
CA LYS A 281 -10.34 -18.29 -13.12
C LYS A 281 -9.73 -19.71 -13.12
N GLN A 282 -10.00 -20.52 -12.09
CA GLN A 282 -9.71 -21.97 -12.08
C GLN A 282 -10.88 -22.77 -12.62
#